data_AF-A0A2N8KS84-F1
#
_entry.id   AF-A0A2N8KS84-F1
#
_cell.length_a   1.000
_cell.length_b   1.000
_cell.length_c   1.000
_cell.angle_alpha   90.00
_cell.angle_beta   90.00
_cell.angle_gamma   90.00
#
_symmetry.space_group_name_H-M   'P 1'
#
loop_
_entity.id
_entity.type
_entity.pdbx_description
1 polymer ?
#
loop_
_entity_poly.entity_id
_entity_poly.type
_entity_poly.pdbx_seq_one_letter_code
_entity_poly.pdbx_strand_id
1 'polypeptide(L)'
;MKKKMMMMKLVVCGLATCGFLSAQAVQPVDAGLQPLHERLSALAQDQKRLDEQLSREDGSAEARAHAWRRSKALAAERAQLERDIALARLRAQSPLLMHASPSPSESSPASQAPANP
;
A
#
# COMPACT_ATOMS: atom_id res chain seq x y z
N MET A 1 65.18 -6.89 -11.02
CA MET A 1 64.47 -5.80 -10.30
C MET A 1 62.98 -6.09 -10.36
N LYS A 2 62.32 -6.08 -9.20
CA LYS A 2 60.93 -6.51 -8.95
C LYS A 2 59.93 -5.39 -9.29
N LYS A 3 58.79 -5.75 -9.90
CA LYS A 3 57.45 -5.15 -9.77
C LYS A 3 56.55 -6.01 -10.68
N LYS A 4 55.87 -7.08 -10.24
CA LYS A 4 54.79 -7.21 -9.25
C LYS A 4 53.70 -6.15 -9.45
N MET A 5 52.70 -6.49 -10.26
CA MET A 5 51.37 -5.88 -10.18
C MET A 5 50.33 -6.96 -10.51
N MET A 6 49.99 -7.73 -9.48
CA MET A 6 48.76 -8.51 -9.42
C MET A 6 47.62 -7.50 -9.22
N MET A 7 46.78 -7.30 -10.23
CA MET A 7 45.54 -6.54 -10.04
C MET A 7 44.51 -7.41 -9.35
N MET A 8 44.00 -6.83 -8.26
CA MET A 8 43.11 -7.37 -7.26
C MET A 8 41.77 -7.81 -7.84
N LYS A 9 41.34 -8.97 -7.34
CA LYS A 9 39.96 -9.45 -7.34
C LYS A 9 39.06 -8.37 -6.71
N LEU A 10 38.16 -7.79 -7.51
CA LEU A 10 37.08 -6.95 -6.97
C LEU A 10 35.93 -7.89 -6.57
N VAL A 11 35.84 -8.11 -5.27
CA VAL A 11 34.75 -8.81 -4.59
C VAL A 11 33.47 -7.97 -4.74
N VAL A 12 32.52 -8.44 -5.54
CA VAL A 12 31.15 -7.93 -5.55
C VAL A 12 30.42 -8.60 -4.40
N CYS A 13 30.48 -7.97 -3.22
CA CYS A 13 29.64 -8.28 -2.08
C CYS A 13 28.84 -7.02 -1.76
N GLY A 14 27.52 -7.12 -1.71
CA GLY A 14 26.66 -6.07 -1.17
C GLY A 14 25.65 -5.47 -2.14
N LEU A 15 24.64 -6.24 -2.52
CA LEU A 15 23.29 -5.69 -2.66
C LEU A 15 22.34 -6.59 -1.88
N ALA A 16 22.38 -6.42 -0.56
CA ALA A 16 21.28 -6.75 0.32
C ALA A 16 20.12 -5.80 0.00
N THR A 17 19.35 -6.14 -1.04
CA THR A 17 18.05 -5.52 -1.33
C THR A 17 16.95 -6.50 -0.94
N CYS A 18 16.81 -6.74 0.36
CA CYS A 18 15.52 -7.08 0.96
C CYS A 18 15.19 -5.92 1.89
N GLY A 19 14.64 -4.87 1.28
CA GLY A 19 14.25 -3.65 1.95
C GLY A 19 13.17 -3.91 3.00
N PHE A 20 13.38 -3.28 4.15
CA PHE A 20 12.34 -2.66 4.96
C PHE A 20 11.15 -3.53 5.39
N LEU A 21 11.39 -4.49 6.29
CA LEU A 21 10.41 -4.70 7.38
C LEU A 21 10.65 -3.63 8.44
N SER A 22 10.25 -2.39 8.13
CA SER A 22 9.98 -1.42 9.19
C SER A 22 8.67 -1.86 9.85
N ALA A 23 8.78 -2.57 10.97
CA ALA A 23 7.67 -2.77 11.90
C ALA A 23 7.32 -1.42 12.55
N GLN A 24 6.78 -0.50 11.74
CA GLN A 24 6.09 0.69 12.25
C GLN A 24 4.82 0.16 12.91
N ALA A 25 4.53 0.60 14.14
CA ALA A 25 3.26 0.32 14.78
C ALA A 25 2.15 0.72 13.81
N VAL A 26 1.49 -0.27 13.20
CA VAL A 26 0.50 -0.06 12.16
C VAL A 26 -0.63 0.72 12.80
N GLN A 27 -0.79 1.98 12.41
CA GLN A 27 -1.95 2.74 12.87
C GLN A 27 -3.20 1.99 12.40
N PRO A 28 -4.28 1.94 13.21
CA PRO A 28 -5.47 1.16 12.89
C PRO A 28 -6.05 1.52 11.51
N VAL A 29 -5.82 2.74 11.04
CA VAL A 29 -6.19 3.21 9.71
C VAL A 29 -5.35 2.54 8.62
N ASP A 30 -4.04 2.39 8.78
CA ASP A 30 -3.19 1.70 7.79
C ASP A 30 -3.51 0.21 7.70
N ALA A 31 -3.89 -0.44 8.81
CA ALA A 31 -4.41 -1.81 8.79
C ALA A 31 -5.71 -1.90 7.98
N GLY A 32 -6.61 -0.93 8.12
CA GLY A 32 -7.84 -0.84 7.32
C GLY A 32 -7.63 -0.53 5.84
N LEU A 33 -6.50 0.10 5.47
CA LEU A 33 -6.14 0.40 4.08
C LEU A 33 -5.40 -0.74 3.38
N GLN A 34 -4.96 -1.76 4.11
CA GLN A 34 -4.26 -2.92 3.58
C GLN A 34 -4.97 -3.61 2.39
N PRO A 35 -6.28 -3.90 2.41
CA PRO A 35 -6.96 -4.50 1.26
C PRO A 35 -6.96 -3.59 0.02
N LEU A 36 -6.96 -2.26 0.18
CA LEU A 36 -6.87 -1.32 -0.94
C LEU A 36 -5.47 -1.31 -1.57
N HIS A 37 -4.42 -1.43 -0.74
CA HIS A 37 -3.04 -1.58 -1.23
C HIS A 37 -2.85 -2.90 -1.97
N GLU A 38 -3.41 -4.01 -1.45
CA GLU A 38 -3.39 -5.30 -2.13
C GLU A 38 -4.09 -5.22 -3.50
N ARG A 39 -5.28 -4.60 -3.56
CA ARG A 39 -5.99 -4.33 -4.81
C ARG A 39 -5.14 -3.51 -5.80
N LEU A 40 -4.46 -2.46 -5.34
CA LEU A 40 -3.57 -1.65 -6.18
C LEU A 40 -2.42 -2.50 -6.75
N SER A 41 -1.83 -3.39 -5.95
CA SER A 41 -0.76 -4.28 -6.41
C SER A 41 -1.24 -5.25 -7.48
N ALA A 42 -2.45 -5.80 -7.33
CA ALA A 42 -3.05 -6.69 -8.31
C ALA A 42 -3.34 -5.96 -9.63
N LEU A 43 -3.91 -4.75 -9.56
CA LEU A 43 -4.15 -3.92 -10.76
C LEU A 43 -2.84 -3.53 -11.47
N ALA A 44 -1.76 -3.31 -10.72
CA ALA A 44 -0.45 -3.03 -11.31
C ALA A 44 0.13 -4.23 -12.06
N GLN A 45 -0.08 -5.45 -11.55
CA GLN A 45 0.32 -6.68 -12.24
C GLN A 45 -0.50 -6.91 -13.50
N ASP A 46 -1.83 -6.73 -13.43
CA ASP A 46 -2.72 -6.83 -14.59
C ASP A 46 -2.35 -5.82 -15.68
N GLN A 47 -1.99 -4.60 -15.29
CA GLN A 47 -1.56 -3.57 -16.22
C GLN A 47 -0.24 -3.93 -16.91
N LYS A 48 0.76 -4.42 -16.15
CA LYS A 48 2.01 -4.94 -16.74
C LYS A 48 1.75 -6.05 -17.77
N ARG A 49 0.86 -7.00 -17.44
CA ARG A 49 0.51 -8.09 -18.35
C ARG A 49 -0.15 -7.59 -19.63
N LEU A 50 -1.03 -6.59 -19.54
CA LEU A 50 -1.65 -5.96 -20.70
C LEU A 50 -0.65 -5.17 -21.53
N ASP A 51 0.29 -4.47 -20.89
CA ASP A 51 1.33 -3.72 -21.58
C ASP A 51 2.30 -4.66 -22.32
N GLU A 52 2.65 -5.80 -21.71
CA GLU A 52 3.40 -6.87 -22.39
C GLU A 52 2.63 -7.42 -23.60
N GLN A 53 1.32 -7.61 -23.49
CA GLN A 53 0.49 -8.03 -24.63
C GLN A 53 0.44 -6.98 -25.74
N LEU A 54 0.37 -5.69 -25.38
CA LEU A 54 0.38 -4.58 -26.33
C LEU A 54 1.74 -4.41 -27.02
N SER A 55 2.84 -4.74 -26.34
CA SER A 55 4.18 -4.71 -26.92
C SER A 55 4.46 -5.83 -27.92
N ARG A 56 3.67 -6.90 -27.92
CA ARG A 56 3.77 -7.98 -28.90
C ARG A 56 3.07 -7.57 -30.18
N GLU A 57 3.80 -7.52 -31.29
CA GLU A 57 3.26 -7.09 -32.60
C GLU A 57 2.32 -8.13 -33.23
N ASP A 58 2.33 -9.37 -32.73
CA ASP A 58 1.63 -10.53 -33.29
C ASP A 58 0.09 -10.51 -33.11
N GLY A 59 -0.46 -9.50 -32.42
CA GLY A 59 -1.89 -9.38 -32.15
C GLY A 59 -2.69 -8.73 -33.30
N SER A 60 -3.96 -9.13 -33.46
CA SER A 60 -4.89 -8.43 -34.35
C SER A 60 -5.10 -6.97 -33.91
N ALA A 61 -5.49 -6.11 -34.85
CA ALA A 61 -5.79 -4.71 -34.54
C ALA A 61 -6.90 -4.58 -33.49
N GLU A 62 -7.92 -5.45 -33.54
CA GLU A 62 -9.00 -5.48 -32.55
C GLU A 62 -8.50 -5.90 -31.17
N ALA A 63 -7.61 -6.90 -31.11
CA ALA A 63 -7.01 -7.36 -29.86
C ALA A 63 -6.20 -6.24 -29.19
N ARG A 64 -5.40 -5.50 -29.97
CA ARG A 64 -4.66 -4.32 -29.49
C ARG A 64 -5.59 -3.21 -29.02
N ALA A 65 -6.64 -2.89 -29.78
CA ALA A 65 -7.61 -1.87 -29.39
C ALA A 65 -8.35 -2.26 -28.09
N HIS A 66 -8.71 -3.53 -27.92
CA HIS A 66 -9.33 -4.05 -26.71
C HIS A 66 -8.37 -3.97 -25.51
N ALA A 67 -7.13 -4.43 -25.66
CA ALA A 67 -6.11 -4.38 -24.61
C ALA A 67 -5.81 -2.93 -24.19
N TRP A 68 -5.75 -1.99 -25.14
CA TRP A 68 -5.56 -0.56 -24.86
C TRP A 68 -6.72 0.03 -24.05
N ARG A 69 -7.98 -0.26 -24.44
CA ARG A 69 -9.16 0.17 -23.68
C ARG A 69 -9.15 -0.40 -22.26
N ARG A 70 -8.75 -1.66 -22.11
CA ARG A 70 -8.65 -2.30 -20.79
C ARG A 70 -7.54 -1.66 -19.94
N SER A 71 -6.37 -1.40 -20.50
CA SER A 71 -5.27 -0.71 -19.80
C SER A 71 -5.70 0.69 -19.33
N LYS A 72 -6.38 1.46 -20.18
CA LYS A 72 -6.99 2.75 -19.81
C LYS A 72 -7.99 2.63 -18.66
N ALA A 73 -8.86 1.62 -18.67
CA ALA A 73 -9.83 1.41 -17.61
C ALA A 73 -9.16 1.07 -16.27
N LEU A 74 -8.15 0.19 -16.27
CA LEU A 74 -7.38 -0.16 -15.07
C LEU A 74 -6.61 1.05 -14.52
N ALA A 75 -6.04 1.88 -15.40
CA ALA A 75 -5.38 3.12 -14.99
C ALA A 75 -6.33 4.07 -14.25
N ALA A 76 -7.58 4.19 -14.72
CA ALA A 76 -8.59 5.00 -14.05
C ALA A 76 -8.99 4.42 -12.68
N GLU A 77 -9.14 3.09 -12.57
CA GLU A 77 -9.42 2.41 -11.30
C GLU A 77 -8.30 2.62 -10.29
N ARG A 78 -7.03 2.49 -10.71
CA ARG A 78 -5.86 2.75 -9.85
C ARG A 78 -5.85 4.19 -9.34
N ALA A 79 -6.04 5.17 -10.23
CA ALA A 79 -6.07 6.58 -9.85
C ALA A 79 -7.21 6.89 -8.86
N GLN A 80 -8.34 6.19 -8.96
CA GLN A 80 -9.44 6.31 -8.00
C GLN A 80 -9.06 5.76 -6.63
N LEU A 81 -8.52 4.54 -6.58
CA LEU A 81 -8.07 3.93 -5.31
C LEU A 81 -6.99 4.74 -4.60
N GLU A 82 -6.05 5.32 -5.36
CA GLU A 82 -5.02 6.21 -4.81
C GLU A 82 -5.63 7.46 -4.15
N ARG A 83 -6.64 8.07 -4.78
CA ARG A 83 -7.38 9.19 -4.18
C ARG A 83 -8.12 8.77 -2.92
N ASP A 84 -8.75 7.61 -2.93
CA ASP A 84 -9.52 7.11 -1.79
C ASP A 84 -8.60 6.82 -0.58
N ILE A 85 -7.43 6.22 -0.82
CA ILE A 85 -6.39 6.02 0.20
C ILE A 85 -5.89 7.36 0.74
N ALA A 86 -5.57 8.32 -0.13
CA ALA A 86 -5.11 9.64 0.28
C ALA A 86 -6.15 10.37 1.14
N LEU A 87 -7.42 10.31 0.75
CA LEU A 87 -8.54 10.92 1.46
C LEU A 87 -8.81 10.22 2.80
N ALA A 88 -8.71 8.89 2.86
CA ALA A 88 -8.83 8.15 4.12
C ALA A 88 -7.72 8.53 5.11
N ARG A 89 -6.48 8.69 4.62
CA ARG A 89 -5.36 9.18 5.44
C ARG A 89 -5.57 10.62 5.91
N LEU A 90 -6.04 11.51 5.04
CA LEU A 90 -6.36 12.89 5.41
C LEU A 90 -7.42 12.94 6.52
N ARG A 91 -8.49 12.13 6.39
CA ARG A 91 -9.53 12.02 7.41
C ARG A 91 -8.95 11.54 8.73
N ALA A 92 -8.14 10.49 8.72
CA ALA A 92 -7.50 9.95 9.91
C ALA A 92 -6.61 10.95 10.66
N GLN A 93 -5.98 11.88 9.93
CA GLN A 93 -5.14 12.93 10.50
C GLN A 93 -5.94 14.16 10.96
N SER A 94 -7.26 14.20 10.71
CA SER A 94 -8.10 15.33 11.09
C SER A 94 -8.30 15.38 12.63
N PRO A 95 -7.92 16.48 13.30
CA PRO A 95 -8.11 16.64 14.75
C PRO A 95 -9.59 16.54 15.17
N LEU A 96 -10.52 16.85 14.27
CA LEU A 96 -11.95 16.76 14.53
C LEU A 96 -12.43 15.33 14.81
N LEU A 97 -11.79 14.31 14.21
CA LEU A 97 -12.10 12.90 14.51
C LEU A 97 -11.45 12.43 15.83
N MET A 98 -10.35 13.05 16.25
CA MET A 98 -9.73 12.76 17.55
C MET A 98 -10.59 13.21 18.74
N HIS A 99 -11.35 14.31 18.59
CA HIS A 99 -12.17 14.87 19.65
C HIS A 99 -13.63 14.39 19.64
N ALA A 100 -14.07 13.68 18.61
CA ALA A 100 -15.40 13.09 18.52
C ALA A 100 -15.54 11.73 19.22
N SER A 101 -14.45 11.19 19.79
CA SER A 101 -14.56 10.04 20.68
C SER A 101 -15.35 10.46 21.92
N PRO A 102 -16.49 9.81 22.24
CA PRO A 102 -17.21 10.09 23.47
C PRO A 102 -16.23 9.86 24.61
N SER A 103 -15.90 10.92 25.36
CA SER A 103 -15.13 10.73 26.59
C SER A 103 -15.99 9.83 27.49
N PRO A 104 -15.43 8.78 28.10
CA PRO A 104 -16.14 7.97 29.09
C PRO A 104 -16.36 8.73 30.41
N SER A 105 -16.44 10.05 30.37
CA SER A 105 -16.47 10.93 31.52
C SER A 105 -17.85 11.58 31.65
N GLU A 106 -18.89 10.78 31.90
CA GLU A 106 -20.06 11.17 32.72
C GLU A 106 -21.13 10.07 32.74
N SER A 107 -21.00 9.14 33.68
CA SER A 107 -22.15 8.72 34.50
C SER A 107 -21.62 8.37 35.88
N SER A 108 -21.69 9.37 36.75
CA SER A 108 -21.23 9.38 38.13
C SER A 108 -21.83 8.26 39.00
N PRO A 109 -21.20 7.95 40.15
CA PRO A 109 -21.48 6.79 40.99
C PRO A 109 -22.57 7.08 42.01
N ALA A 110 -23.67 6.33 41.98
CA ALA A 110 -24.62 6.24 43.08
C ALA A 110 -25.43 4.95 42.97
N SER A 111 -25.05 3.92 43.71
CA SER A 111 -25.82 3.59 44.91
C SER A 111 -25.20 2.36 45.59
N GLN A 112 -24.69 2.67 46.77
CA GLN A 112 -24.33 1.80 47.86
C GLN A 112 -25.40 0.72 48.11
N ALA A 113 -24.94 -0.49 48.45
CA ALA A 113 -25.71 -1.62 48.97
C ALA A 113 -26.43 -1.26 50.30
N PRO A 114 -27.32 -2.10 50.89
CA PRO A 114 -26.86 -3.36 51.49
C PRO A 114 -27.82 -4.57 51.43
N ALA A 115 -27.15 -5.71 51.56
CA ALA A 115 -27.54 -7.02 52.09
C ALA A 115 -28.90 -7.22 52.81
N ASN A 116 -29.55 -8.33 52.42
CA ASN A 116 -30.28 -9.33 53.23
C ASN A 116 -31.51 -8.89 54.07
N PRO A 117 -32.40 -9.80 54.50
CA PRO A 117 -32.20 -11.17 55.03
C PRO A 117 -32.12 -12.32 54.03
#